data_AF-A0A937V3V2-F1
#
_entry.id   AF-A0A937V3V2-F1
#
_cell.length_a   1.000
_cell.length_b   1.000
_cell.length_c   1.000
_cell.angle_alpha   90.00
_cell.angle_beta   90.00
_cell.angle_gamma   90.00
#
_symmetry.space_group_name_H-M   'P 1'
#
loop_
_entity.id
_entity.type
_entity.pdbx_description
1 polymer ?
#
loop_
_entity_poly.entity_id
_entity_poly.type
_entity_poly.pdbx_seq_one_letter_code
_entity_poly.pdbx_strand_id
1 'polypeptide(L)'
;MGLKDRKLISLREIEGPVSPHQRQLDGALKEKKEALAHVADVSKLADFIGGKMESLGMGEDWAISKEMFPGVEVFFIFNHADEEFPSRLKVLFGGDRIKLMKGEDLAGITIVYASHMLRYVRESNPGKKLPEVCYRV
;
A
#
# COMPACT_ATOMS: atom_id res chain seq x y z
N MET A 1 -2.25 9.59 -20.89
CA MET A 1 -1.88 8.16 -20.79
C MET A 1 -2.68 7.59 -19.63
N GLY A 2 -3.50 6.57 -19.87
CA GLY A 2 -4.27 5.95 -18.80
C GLY A 2 -3.36 5.16 -17.86
N LEU A 3 -3.76 5.00 -16.60
CA LEU A 3 -3.02 4.19 -15.61
C LEU A 3 -2.70 2.77 -16.07
N LYS A 4 -3.50 2.24 -17.02
CA LYS A 4 -3.31 0.92 -17.64
C LYS A 4 -1.95 0.75 -18.36
N ASP A 5 -1.30 1.85 -18.75
CA ASP A 5 -0.04 1.80 -19.51
C ASP A 5 1.21 1.98 -18.60
N ARG A 6 1.02 2.23 -17.30
CA ARG A 6 2.14 2.40 -16.36
C ARG A 6 2.75 1.04 -16.03
N LYS A 7 4.06 0.89 -16.27
CA LYS A 7 4.81 -0.29 -15.85
C LYS A 7 5.01 -0.27 -14.33
N LEU A 8 4.13 -0.97 -13.63
CA LEU A 8 4.22 -1.16 -12.19
C LEU A 8 5.05 -2.42 -11.89
N ILE A 9 5.99 -2.31 -10.95
CA ILE A 9 6.95 -3.36 -10.61
C ILE A 9 6.99 -3.62 -9.10
N SER A 10 7.29 -4.85 -8.72
CA SER A 10 7.53 -5.27 -7.33
C SER A 10 8.99 -5.03 -6.90
N LEU A 11 9.28 -5.12 -5.59
CA LEU A 11 10.67 -5.10 -5.12
C LEU A 11 11.45 -6.29 -5.66
N ARG A 12 10.80 -7.44 -5.85
CA ARG A 12 11.43 -8.61 -6.49
C ARG A 12 11.90 -8.31 -7.92
N GLU A 13 11.19 -7.49 -8.68
CA GLU A 13 11.62 -7.08 -10.02
C GLU A 13 12.75 -6.04 -9.99
N ILE A 14 12.88 -5.29 -8.90
CA ILE A 14 13.97 -4.31 -8.69
C ILE A 14 15.25 -5.01 -8.21
N GLU A 15 15.13 -5.94 -7.28
CA GLU A 15 16.26 -6.59 -6.59
C GLU A 15 16.66 -7.95 -7.18
N GLY A 16 15.77 -8.56 -7.95
CA GLY A 16 15.93 -9.91 -8.49
C GLY A 16 15.36 -11.03 -7.60
N PRO A 17 15.68 -12.30 -7.89
CA PRO A 17 15.05 -13.47 -7.28
C PRO A 17 15.17 -13.54 -5.74
N VAL A 18 16.27 -13.02 -5.20
CA VAL A 18 16.51 -12.92 -3.76
C VAL A 18 16.24 -11.48 -3.33
N SER A 19 15.00 -11.21 -2.95
CA SER A 19 14.55 -9.89 -2.49
C SER A 19 14.18 -9.94 -1.00
N PRO A 20 15.13 -9.65 -0.09
CA PRO A 20 14.85 -9.60 1.34
C PRO A 20 13.85 -8.49 1.68
N HIS A 21 13.90 -7.37 0.96
CA HIS A 21 13.01 -6.23 1.22
C HIS A 21 11.57 -6.49 0.75
N GLN A 22 11.35 -7.31 -0.29
CA GLN A 22 10.01 -7.83 -0.59
C GLN A 22 9.46 -8.65 0.58
N ARG A 23 10.27 -9.53 1.19
CA ARG A 23 9.83 -10.34 2.34
C ARG A 23 9.51 -9.49 3.55
N GLN A 24 10.34 -8.48 3.84
CA GLN A 24 10.10 -7.52 4.90
C GLN A 24 8.79 -6.76 4.68
N LEU A 25 8.58 -6.27 3.46
CA LEU A 25 7.36 -5.57 3.07
C LEU A 25 6.14 -6.47 3.22
N ASP A 26 6.17 -7.68 2.65
CA ASP A 26 5.05 -8.64 2.72
C ASP A 26 4.69 -8.97 4.18
N GLY A 27 5.67 -9.15 5.06
CA GLY A 27 5.46 -9.37 6.49
C GLY A 27 4.74 -8.18 7.14
N ALA A 28 5.24 -6.97 6.90
CA ALA A 28 4.66 -5.75 7.45
C ALA A 28 3.24 -5.46 6.93
N LEU A 29 2.95 -5.78 5.66
CA LEU A 29 1.62 -5.61 5.05
C LEU A 29 0.64 -6.69 5.55
N LYS A 30 1.11 -7.93 5.74
CA LYS A 30 0.29 -9.04 6.24
C LYS A 30 -0.35 -8.70 7.60
N GLU A 31 0.40 -8.05 8.48
CA GLU A 31 -0.09 -7.63 9.79
C GLU A 31 -1.13 -6.49 9.72
N LYS A 32 -1.10 -5.67 8.66
CA LYS A 32 -1.88 -4.43 8.54
C LYS A 32 -3.14 -4.58 7.70
N LYS A 33 -3.22 -5.60 6.85
CA LYS A 33 -4.31 -5.79 5.88
C LYS A 33 -5.70 -5.89 6.53
N GLU A 34 -5.81 -6.50 7.71
CA GLU A 34 -7.10 -6.62 8.42
C GLU A 34 -7.59 -5.26 8.91
N ALA A 35 -6.68 -4.41 9.39
CA ALA A 35 -7.02 -3.06 9.80
C ALA A 35 -7.51 -2.21 8.62
N LEU A 36 -6.93 -2.40 7.43
CA LEU A 36 -7.31 -1.66 6.23
C LEU A 36 -8.67 -2.06 5.65
N ALA A 37 -9.25 -3.19 6.06
CA ALA A 37 -10.65 -3.50 5.78
C ALA A 37 -11.63 -2.57 6.50
N HIS A 38 -11.17 -1.81 7.50
CA HIS A 38 -11.99 -0.83 8.24
C HIS A 38 -11.87 0.59 7.72
N VAL A 39 -11.25 0.81 6.55
CA VAL A 39 -11.19 2.12 5.92
C VAL A 39 -12.62 2.58 5.59
N ALA A 40 -13.07 3.66 6.24
CA ALA A 40 -14.43 4.17 6.08
C ALA A 40 -14.61 4.95 4.77
N ASP A 41 -13.57 5.67 4.33
CA ASP A 41 -13.58 6.50 3.13
C ASP A 41 -12.18 6.48 2.50
N VAL A 42 -12.07 5.78 1.38
CA VAL A 42 -10.78 5.58 0.71
C VAL A 42 -10.25 6.88 0.09
N SER A 43 -11.14 7.78 -0.35
CA SER A 43 -10.71 9.08 -0.89
C SER A 43 -10.05 9.91 0.18
N LYS A 44 -10.66 9.97 1.38
CA LYS A 44 -10.06 10.67 2.52
C LYS A 44 -8.79 10.01 3.02
N LEU A 45 -8.68 8.68 2.94
CA LEU A 45 -7.43 7.99 3.24
C LEU A 45 -6.32 8.39 2.27
N ALA A 46 -6.62 8.45 0.97
CA ALA A 46 -5.68 8.90 -0.04
C ALA A 46 -5.20 10.32 0.27
N ASP A 47 -6.13 11.25 0.51
CA ASP A 47 -5.80 12.63 0.89
C ASP A 47 -4.95 12.70 2.18
N PHE A 48 -5.29 11.89 3.19
CA PHE A 48 -4.60 11.83 4.47
C PHE A 48 -3.12 11.45 4.33
N ILE A 49 -2.78 10.54 3.41
CA ILE A 49 -1.38 10.19 3.12
C ILE A 49 -0.76 11.07 2.02
N GLY A 50 -1.49 12.07 1.51
CA GLY A 50 -1.06 12.94 0.41
C GLY A 50 -0.95 12.21 -0.94
N GLY A 51 -1.77 11.18 -1.13
CA GLY A 51 -1.87 10.34 -2.31
C GLY A 51 -3.08 10.64 -3.17
N LYS A 52 -3.43 9.72 -4.07
CA LYS A 52 -4.58 9.80 -4.97
C LYS A 52 -5.27 8.45 -5.08
N MET A 53 -6.59 8.46 -5.16
CA MET A 53 -7.36 7.28 -5.57
C MET A 53 -7.01 6.92 -7.02
N GLU A 54 -6.82 5.63 -7.26
CA GLU A 54 -6.50 5.09 -8.58
C GLU A 54 -7.49 3.98 -8.97
N SER A 55 -7.67 3.81 -10.27
CA SER A 55 -8.24 2.59 -10.85
C SER A 55 -7.20 1.98 -11.79
N LEU A 56 -6.65 0.85 -11.35
CA LEU A 56 -5.63 0.09 -12.06
C LEU A 56 -6.26 -0.99 -12.94
N GLY A 57 -7.50 -1.41 -12.65
CA GLY A 57 -8.21 -2.42 -13.43
C GLY A 57 -7.63 -3.83 -13.25
N MET A 58 -7.09 -4.10 -12.06
CA MET A 58 -6.55 -5.40 -11.63
C MET A 58 -7.57 -6.21 -10.80
N GLY A 59 -8.82 -5.75 -10.73
CA GLY A 59 -9.85 -6.32 -9.85
C GLY A 59 -9.69 -5.89 -8.40
N GLU A 60 -9.03 -4.76 -8.15
CA GLU A 60 -8.92 -4.14 -6.83
C GLU A 60 -10.26 -3.56 -6.36
N ASP A 61 -10.52 -3.60 -5.04
CA ASP A 61 -11.62 -2.82 -4.46
C ASP A 61 -11.24 -1.35 -4.36
N TRP A 62 -9.97 -1.10 -4.05
CA TRP A 62 -9.39 0.22 -4.16
C TRP A 62 -7.89 0.15 -4.41
N ALA A 63 -7.40 1.20 -5.07
CA ALA A 63 -5.98 1.49 -5.15
C ALA A 63 -5.72 2.95 -4.77
N ILE A 64 -4.59 3.18 -4.10
CA ILE A 64 -4.08 4.50 -3.78
C ILE A 64 -2.66 4.62 -4.29
N SER A 65 -2.36 5.65 -5.06
CA SER A 65 -0.99 6.04 -5.40
C SER A 65 -0.46 7.12 -4.48
N LYS A 66 0.85 7.14 -4.28
CA LYS A 66 1.56 8.22 -3.61
C LYS A 66 2.91 8.43 -4.27
N GLU A 67 3.21 9.66 -4.66
CA GLU A 67 4.58 10.04 -5.03
C GLU A 67 5.42 10.14 -3.74
N MET A 68 6.40 9.26 -3.58
CA MET A 68 7.26 9.22 -2.39
C MET A 68 8.50 10.11 -2.56
N PHE A 69 9.01 10.15 -3.78
CA PHE A 69 10.10 11.01 -4.23
C PHE A 69 9.79 11.50 -5.64
N PRO A 70 10.39 12.61 -6.11
CA PRO A 70 10.16 13.09 -7.47
C PRO A 70 10.40 11.99 -8.52
N GLY A 71 9.34 11.60 -9.24
CA GLY A 71 9.39 10.54 -10.25
C GLY A 71 9.43 9.11 -9.72
N VAL A 72 9.06 8.89 -8.44
CA VAL A 72 8.95 7.58 -7.78
C VAL A 72 7.61 7.48 -7.07
N GLU A 73 6.76 6.57 -7.54
CA GLU A 73 5.41 6.35 -7.03
C GLU A 73 5.30 4.98 -6.36
N VAL A 74 4.53 4.90 -5.28
CA VAL A 74 4.04 3.65 -4.69
C VAL A 74 2.55 3.53 -4.92
N PHE A 75 2.09 2.30 -5.13
CA PHE A 75 0.69 1.95 -5.33
C PHE A 75 0.30 0.92 -4.28
N PHE A 76 -0.61 1.29 -3.39
CA PHE A 76 -1.27 0.40 -2.44
C PHE A 76 -2.54 -0.14 -3.10
N ILE A 77 -2.64 -1.45 -3.24
CA ILE A 77 -3.74 -2.12 -3.94
C ILE A 77 -4.38 -3.08 -2.96
N PHE A 78 -5.68 -2.92 -2.73
CA PHE A 78 -6.40 -3.67 -1.72
C PHE A 78 -7.59 -4.43 -2.27
N ASN A 79 -7.78 -5.60 -1.69
CA ASN A 79 -8.96 -6.44 -1.86
C ASN A 79 -9.46 -6.85 -0.46
N HIS A 80 -10.75 -6.69 -0.24
CA HIS A 80 -11.47 -7.21 0.92
C HIS A 80 -11.47 -8.74 0.87
N ALA A 81 -11.72 -9.33 2.03
CA ALA A 81 -11.98 -10.76 2.10
C ALA A 81 -13.34 -11.06 1.46
N ASP A 82 -13.44 -12.18 0.77
CA ASP A 82 -14.69 -12.77 0.32
C ASP A 82 -14.85 -14.19 0.93
N GLU A 83 -15.82 -14.96 0.44
CA GLU A 83 -16.09 -16.31 0.94
C GLU A 83 -14.93 -17.30 0.68
N GLU A 84 -14.09 -17.02 -0.31
CA GLU A 84 -13.03 -17.92 -0.79
C GLU A 84 -11.61 -17.44 -0.43
N PHE A 85 -11.40 -16.13 -0.34
CA PHE A 85 -10.08 -15.51 -0.22
C PHE A 85 -10.01 -14.50 0.95
N PRO A 86 -8.93 -14.53 1.76
CA PRO A 86 -8.71 -13.52 2.78
C PRO A 86 -8.37 -12.17 2.14
N SER A 87 -8.57 -11.09 2.91
CA SER A 87 -8.17 -9.75 2.46
C SER A 87 -6.69 -9.70 2.09
N ARG A 88 -6.37 -8.83 1.12
CA ARG A 88 -5.04 -8.73 0.54
C ARG A 88 -4.67 -7.27 0.35
N LEU A 89 -3.49 -6.91 0.87
CA LEU A 89 -2.82 -5.66 0.53
C LEU A 89 -1.57 -6.00 -0.29
N LYS A 90 -1.50 -5.47 -1.51
CA LYS A 90 -0.34 -5.58 -2.39
C LYS A 90 0.25 -4.19 -2.60
N VAL A 91 1.57 -4.12 -2.66
CA VAL A 91 2.26 -2.89 -3.06
C VAL A 91 3.02 -3.11 -4.36
N LEU A 92 2.91 -2.14 -5.26
CA LEU A 92 3.73 -2.02 -6.46
C LEU A 92 4.35 -0.62 -6.53
N PHE A 93 5.37 -0.49 -7.35
CA PHE A 93 6.12 0.74 -7.54
C PHE A 93 6.15 1.15 -9.00
N GLY A 94 6.22 2.45 -9.26
CA GLY A 94 6.28 3.02 -10.59
C GLY A 94 7.03 4.35 -10.64
N GLY A 95 6.96 4.99 -11.79
CA GLY A 95 7.64 6.27 -12.05
C GLY A 95 8.99 6.10 -12.75
N ASP A 96 9.40 7.16 -13.46
CA ASP A 96 10.55 7.12 -14.36
C ASP A 96 11.89 6.91 -13.64
N ARG A 97 11.93 7.18 -12.33
CA ARG A 97 13.14 7.08 -11.51
C ARG A 97 13.16 5.86 -10.60
N ILE A 98 12.18 4.95 -10.70
CA ILE A 98 12.08 3.79 -9.80
C ILE A 98 13.35 2.92 -9.79
N LYS A 99 14.02 2.79 -10.95
CA LYS A 99 15.24 1.99 -11.10
C LYS A 99 16.47 2.58 -10.37
N LEU A 100 16.39 3.83 -9.93
CA LEU A 100 17.46 4.49 -9.18
C LEU A 100 17.36 4.23 -7.67
N MET A 101 16.24 3.65 -7.22
CA MET A 101 15.95 3.45 -5.80
C MET A 101 16.45 2.10 -5.33
N LYS A 102 16.96 2.07 -4.09
CA LYS A 102 17.27 0.81 -3.39
C LYS A 102 15.98 0.22 -2.82
N GLY A 103 15.86 -1.10 -2.83
CA GLY A 103 14.68 -1.76 -2.26
C GLY A 103 14.53 -1.57 -0.75
N GLU A 104 15.63 -1.36 -0.02
CA GLU A 104 15.62 -0.96 1.39
C GLU A 104 14.84 0.35 1.62
N ASP A 105 15.19 1.40 0.87
CA ASP A 105 14.54 2.71 0.97
C ASP A 105 13.06 2.61 0.61
N LEU A 106 12.75 1.90 -0.48
CA LEU A 106 11.38 1.69 -0.94
C LEU A 106 10.54 0.91 0.08
N ALA A 107 11.07 -0.18 0.64
CA ALA A 107 10.37 -0.98 1.65
C ALA A 107 10.15 -0.17 2.93
N GLY A 108 11.20 0.48 3.44
CA GLY A 108 11.15 1.27 4.66
C GLY A 108 10.08 2.36 4.58
N ILE A 109 10.13 3.20 3.54
CA ILE A 109 9.18 4.30 3.41
C ILE A 109 7.75 3.82 3.14
N THR A 110 7.58 2.73 2.38
CA THR A 110 6.26 2.11 2.14
C THR A 110 5.64 1.62 3.45
N ILE A 111 6.43 0.99 4.33
CA ILE A 111 5.96 0.52 5.63
C ILE A 111 5.53 1.70 6.50
N VAL A 112 6.26 2.81 6.46
CA VAL A 112 5.86 4.05 7.16
C VAL A 112 4.50 4.56 6.66
N TYR A 113 4.29 4.59 5.34
CA TYR A 113 2.98 4.97 4.79
C TYR A 113 1.87 4.00 5.19
N ALA A 114 2.11 2.68 5.12
CA ALA A 114 1.12 1.69 5.55
C ALA A 114 0.75 1.86 7.05
N SER A 115 1.72 2.17 7.91
CA SER A 115 1.47 2.52 9.31
C SER A 115 0.67 3.83 9.45
N HIS A 116 1.00 4.84 8.64
CA HIS A 116 0.24 6.10 8.60
C HIS A 116 -1.22 5.90 8.16
N MET A 117 -1.49 4.99 7.23
CA MET A 117 -2.85 4.60 6.84
C MET A 117 -3.62 3.99 8.02
N LEU A 118 -2.97 3.25 8.92
CA LEU A 118 -3.64 2.71 10.11
C LEU A 118 -4.02 3.80 11.11
N ARG A 119 -3.23 4.87 11.20
CA ARG A 119 -3.60 6.05 11.99
C ARG A 119 -4.92 6.64 11.50
N TYR A 120 -5.09 6.76 10.18
CA TYR A 120 -6.37 7.17 9.59
C TYR A 120 -7.51 6.20 9.96
N VAL A 121 -7.29 4.88 9.85
CA VAL A 121 -8.30 3.88 10.24
C VAL A 121 -8.72 4.08 11.70
N ARG A 122 -7.77 4.32 12.61
CA ARG A 122 -8.06 4.57 14.02
C ARG A 122 -8.89 5.84 14.23
N GLU A 123 -8.48 6.95 13.61
CA GLU A 123 -9.11 8.26 13.79
C GLU A 123 -10.50 8.33 13.13
N SER A 124 -10.74 7.58 12.06
CA SER A 124 -12.02 7.53 11.35
C SER A 124 -13.04 6.53 11.92
N ASN A 125 -12.66 5.71 12.90
CA ASN A 125 -13.52 4.68 13.50
C ASN A 125 -13.62 4.82 15.04
N PRO A 126 -14.11 5.96 15.57
CA PRO A 126 -14.22 6.16 17.02
C PRO A 126 -15.17 5.12 17.64
N GLY A 127 -14.74 4.55 18.78
CA GLY A 127 -15.53 3.59 19.55
C GLY A 127 -15.61 2.17 18.96
N LYS A 128 -15.01 1.90 17.80
CA LYS A 128 -14.95 0.54 17.25
C LYS A 128 -13.77 -0.25 17.82
N LYS A 129 -13.96 -1.55 18.04
CA LYS A 129 -12.86 -2.48 18.35
C LYS A 129 -12.10 -2.80 17.06
N LEU A 130 -10.96 -2.16 16.89
CA LEU A 130 -10.06 -2.36 15.74
C LEU A 130 -8.98 -3.42 16.03
N PRO A 131 -8.35 -3.99 14.99
CA PRO A 131 -7.17 -4.83 15.15
C PRO A 131 -6.07 -4.14 15.97
N GLU A 132 -5.36 -4.92 16.78
CA GLU A 132 -4.36 -4.44 17.74
C GLU A 132 -3.23 -3.62 17.08
N VAL A 133 -2.90 -3.92 15.82
CA VAL A 133 -1.91 -3.19 15.03
C VAL A 133 -2.23 -1.70 14.87
N CYS A 134 -3.50 -1.29 14.95
CA CYS A 134 -3.91 0.12 14.90
C CYS A 134 -3.47 0.93 16.14
N TYR A 135 -3.06 0.27 17.23
CA TYR A 135 -2.63 0.93 18.47
C TYR A 135 -1.11 0.89 18.68
N ARG A 136 -0.37 0.25 17.76
CA ARG A 136 1.09 0.11 17.81
C ARG A 136 1.82 0.95 16.77
N VAL A 137 1.11 1.91 16.16
CA VAL A 137 1.59 2.83 15.11
C VAL A 137 1.99 4.18 15.66
#